data_AF-A0A0G1C8X3-F1
#
_entry.id   AF-A0A0G1C8X3-F1
#
_cell.length_a   1.000
_cell.length_b   1.000
_cell.length_c   1.000
_cell.angle_alpha   90.00
_cell.angle_beta   90.00
_cell.angle_gamma   90.00
#
_symmetry.space_group_name_H-M   'P 1'
#
loop_
_entity.id
_entity.type
_entity.pdbx_description
1 polymer ?
#
loop_
_entity_poly.entity_id
_entity_poly.type
_entity_poly.pdbx_seq_one_letter_code
_entity_poly.pdbx_strand_id
1 'polypeptide(L)'
;KTVFSTGKKDARALAETKKEFKGPKGGILLLLSRGYFSSRKTATEITAELKKSGYDYRRQVVQTALNRLSKNMGPLTTGVKEGGKKAYVKRK
;
A
#
# COMPACT_ATOMS: atom_id res chain seq x y z
N LYS A 1 -6.75 -15.83 44.78
CA LYS A 1 -7.34 -15.88 43.42
C LYS A 1 -7.11 -14.53 42.75
N THR A 2 -6.16 -14.43 41.84
CA THR A 2 -5.96 -13.23 41.01
C THR A 2 -5.44 -13.69 39.65
N VAL A 3 -6.18 -13.33 38.61
CA VAL A 3 -6.00 -13.69 37.20
C VAL A 3 -5.68 -12.38 36.50
N PHE A 4 -4.60 -12.25 35.72
CA PHE A 4 -4.57 -11.34 34.57
C PHE A 4 -3.47 -11.76 33.59
N SER A 5 -3.93 -12.22 32.42
CA SER A 5 -3.17 -12.62 31.25
C SER A 5 -2.40 -11.44 30.64
N THR A 6 -1.09 -11.57 30.49
CA THR A 6 -0.26 -10.55 29.82
C THR A 6 -0.50 -10.61 28.31
N GLY A 7 -1.27 -9.63 27.85
CA GLY A 7 -1.67 -9.45 26.47
C GLY A 7 -0.52 -9.19 25.49
N LYS A 8 -0.73 -9.73 24.30
CA LYS A 8 -0.04 -9.54 23.01
C LYS A 8 0.67 -8.19 22.85
N LYS A 9 1.99 -8.22 22.79
CA LYS A 9 2.89 -7.11 22.40
C LYS A 9 2.81 -6.80 20.90
N ASP A 10 1.68 -6.37 20.34
CA ASP A 10 1.64 -5.97 18.90
C ASP A 10 0.58 -4.92 18.56
N ALA A 11 0.11 -4.12 19.53
CA ALA A 11 -0.96 -3.14 19.28
C ALA A 11 -0.50 -1.67 19.23
N ARG A 12 0.81 -1.38 19.33
CA ARG A 12 1.31 0.01 19.45
C ARG A 12 1.71 0.70 18.14
N ALA A 13 1.51 0.09 16.97
CA ALA A 13 1.84 0.72 15.67
C ALA A 13 0.63 1.08 14.81
N LEU A 14 -0.61 0.92 15.31
CA LEU A 14 -1.83 1.11 14.50
C LEU A 14 -2.72 2.28 14.96
N ALA A 15 -2.31 3.07 15.96
CA ALA A 15 -3.17 4.07 16.59
C ALA A 15 -2.98 5.53 16.08
N GLU A 16 -2.04 5.83 15.18
CA GLU A 16 -1.84 7.21 14.71
C GLU A 16 -1.93 7.33 13.20
N THR A 17 -3.17 7.30 12.70
CA THR A 17 -3.75 8.33 11.83
C THR A 17 -4.99 7.74 11.17
N LYS A 18 -6.18 8.17 11.62
CA LYS A 18 -7.37 8.21 10.76
C LYS A 18 -7.13 9.23 9.64
N LYS A 19 -6.13 9.03 8.79
CA LYS A 19 -6.09 9.64 7.48
C LYS A 19 -7.21 8.94 6.74
N GLU A 20 -8.35 9.61 6.56
CA GLU A 20 -9.35 9.14 5.61
C GLU A 20 -8.60 8.92 4.28
N PHE A 21 -8.38 7.65 3.94
CA PHE A 21 -7.63 7.26 2.74
C PHE A 21 -8.53 7.52 1.52
N LYS A 22 -8.80 8.79 1.22
CA LYS A 22 -9.68 9.23 0.13
C LYS A 22 -8.93 9.25 -1.20
N GLY A 23 -9.63 8.79 -2.23
CA GLY A 23 -9.16 8.80 -3.60
C GLY A 23 -8.06 7.79 -3.92
N PRO A 24 -7.52 7.85 -5.16
CA PRO A 24 -6.54 6.87 -5.66
C PRO A 24 -5.24 6.82 -4.84
N LYS A 25 -4.79 7.98 -4.38
CA LYS A 25 -3.61 8.08 -3.50
C LYS A 25 -3.88 7.44 -2.14
N GLY A 26 -5.07 7.68 -1.57
CA GLY A 26 -5.50 7.09 -0.31
C GLY A 26 -5.49 5.57 -0.36
N GLY A 27 -6.14 4.99 -1.37
CA GLY A 27 -6.16 3.53 -1.56
C GLY A 27 -4.76 2.93 -1.67
N ILE A 28 -3.84 3.58 -2.40
CA ILE A 28 -2.45 3.11 -2.50
C ILE A 28 -1.72 3.21 -1.15
N LEU A 29 -1.93 4.29 -0.39
CA LEU A 29 -1.33 4.45 0.94
C LEU A 29 -1.89 3.43 1.95
N LEU A 30 -3.16 3.03 1.81
CA LEU A 30 -3.75 1.93 2.59
C LEU A 30 -3.07 0.59 2.28
N LEU A 31 -2.82 0.29 1.00
CA LEU A 31 -2.07 -0.92 0.62
C LEU A 31 -0.61 -0.86 1.11
N LEU A 32 -0.01 0.32 1.14
CA LEU A 32 1.32 0.55 1.68
C LEU A 32 1.36 0.32 3.20
N SER A 33 0.39 0.81 3.97
CA SER A 33 0.32 0.59 5.41
C SER A 33 0.06 -0.88 5.76
N ARG A 34 -0.68 -1.60 4.90
CA ARG A 34 -0.88 -3.06 5.00
C ARG A 34 0.34 -3.89 4.55
N GLY A 35 1.43 -3.27 4.10
CA GLY A 35 2.63 -3.99 3.68
C GLY A 35 2.52 -4.69 2.32
N TYR A 36 1.50 -4.38 1.50
CA TYR A 36 1.31 -5.02 0.19
C TYR A 36 2.49 -4.77 -0.77
N PHE A 37 3.14 -3.62 -0.64
CA PHE A 37 4.33 -3.21 -1.40
C PHE A 37 5.65 -3.77 -0.86
N SER A 38 5.63 -4.78 0.02
CA SER A 38 6.85 -5.46 0.47
C SER A 38 7.51 -6.29 -0.64
N SER A 39 6.75 -6.65 -1.68
CA SER A 39 7.22 -7.30 -2.89
C SER A 39 6.93 -6.43 -4.12
N ARG A 40 7.56 -6.73 -5.25
CA ARG A 40 7.34 -6.02 -6.51
C ARG A 40 5.92 -6.29 -7.03
N LYS A 41 5.08 -5.27 -7.07
CA LYS A 41 3.69 -5.34 -7.58
C LYS A 41 3.50 -4.50 -8.82
N THR A 42 2.80 -5.04 -9.81
CA THR A 42 2.45 -4.35 -11.05
C THR A 42 1.21 -3.47 -10.85
N ALA A 43 1.01 -2.48 -11.73
CA ALA A 43 -0.18 -1.64 -11.69
C ALA A 43 -1.49 -2.46 -11.77
N THR A 44 -1.49 -3.56 -12.53
CA THR A 44 -2.64 -4.46 -12.65
C THR A 44 -2.95 -5.18 -11.33
N GLU A 45 -1.93 -5.73 -10.68
CA GLU A 45 -2.08 -6.39 -9.36
C GLU A 45 -2.60 -5.40 -8.31
N ILE A 46 -2.04 -4.19 -8.29
CA ILE A 46 -2.46 -3.12 -7.36
C ILE A 46 -3.91 -2.72 -7.62
N THR A 47 -4.32 -2.58 -8.88
CA THR A 47 -5.70 -2.22 -9.23
C THR A 47 -6.69 -3.31 -8.79
N ALA A 48 -6.34 -4.58 -8.99
CA ALA A 48 -7.15 -5.71 -8.53
C ALA A 48 -7.29 -5.72 -6.99
N GLU A 49 -6.20 -5.44 -6.26
CA GLU A 49 -6.22 -5.41 -4.81
C GLU A 49 -6.98 -4.20 -4.24
N LEU A 50 -6.89 -3.04 -4.90
CA LEU A 50 -7.70 -1.87 -4.59
C LEU A 50 -9.20 -2.18 -4.75
N LYS A 51 -9.57 -2.87 -5.84
CA LYS A 51 -10.96 -3.28 -6.08
C LYS A 51 -11.50 -4.18 -4.97
N LYS A 52 -10.70 -5.14 -4.49
CA LYS A 52 -11.07 -5.98 -3.32
C LYS A 52 -11.27 -5.17 -2.04
N SER A 53 -10.58 -4.04 -1.91
CA SER A 53 -10.70 -3.13 -0.78
C SER A 53 -11.82 -2.09 -0.94
N GLY A 54 -12.67 -2.21 -1.98
CA GLY A 54 -13.77 -1.28 -2.27
C GLY A 54 -13.36 -0.03 -3.07
N TYR A 55 -12.12 0.04 -3.54
CA TYR A 55 -11.59 1.15 -4.32
C TYR A 55 -11.59 0.77 -5.80
N ASP A 56 -12.68 1.02 -6.52
CA ASP A 56 -12.76 0.79 -7.96
C ASP A 56 -12.27 2.03 -8.73
N TYR A 57 -11.05 1.94 -9.25
CA TYR A 57 -10.43 3.01 -10.04
C TYR A 57 -9.94 2.47 -11.37
N ARG A 58 -10.05 3.30 -12.41
CA ARG A 58 -9.43 3.01 -13.71
C ARG A 58 -7.92 2.82 -13.54
N ARG A 59 -7.35 1.83 -14.23
CA ARG A 59 -5.91 1.51 -14.19
C ARG A 59 -5.02 2.74 -14.40
N GLN A 60 -5.39 3.62 -15.33
CA GLN A 60 -4.63 4.84 -15.65
C GLN A 60 -4.55 5.82 -14.46
N VAL A 61 -5.62 5.91 -13.67
CA VAL A 61 -5.70 6.75 -12.47
C VAL A 61 -4.78 6.19 -11.39
N VAL A 62 -4.84 4.87 -11.16
CA VAL A 62 -3.95 4.16 -10.22
C VAL A 62 -2.49 4.31 -10.66
N GLN A 63 -2.20 4.11 -11.94
CA GLN A 63 -0.85 4.26 -12.51
C GLN A 63 -0.30 5.67 -12.36
N THR A 64 -1.12 6.70 -12.55
CA THR A 64 -0.73 8.10 -12.34
C THR A 64 -0.40 8.36 -10.87
N ALA A 65 -1.22 7.86 -9.95
CA ALA A 65 -0.97 7.99 -8.52
C ALA A 65 0.31 7.23 -8.09
N LEU A 66 0.53 6.02 -8.61
CA LEU A 66 1.74 5.24 -8.38
C LEU A 66 2.99 5.97 -8.89
N ASN A 67 2.95 6.50 -10.12
CA ASN A 67 4.05 7.30 -10.68
C ASN A 67 4.38 8.53 -9.82
N ARG A 68 3.35 9.21 -9.26
CA ARG A 68 3.56 10.34 -8.34
C ARG A 68 4.20 9.89 -7.02
N LEU A 69 3.74 8.77 -6.47
CA LEU A 69 4.27 8.17 -5.24
C LEU A 69 5.63 7.51 -5.42
N SER A 70 6.09 7.31 -6.66
CA SER A 70 7.40 6.74 -6.98
C SER A 70 8.45 7.77 -7.38
N LYS A 71 8.13 9.07 -7.36
CA LYS A 71 9.10 10.15 -7.60
C LYS A 71 10.14 10.23 -6.48
N ASN A 72 11.19 11.04 -6.65
CA ASN A 72 12.40 11.09 -5.81
C ASN A 72 12.17 11.20 -4.29
N MET A 73 11.03 11.73 -3.83
CA MET A 73 10.67 11.84 -2.41
C MET A 73 9.43 11.02 -2.00
N GLY A 74 8.99 10.11 -2.87
CA GLY A 74 7.80 9.29 -2.64
C GLY A 74 8.10 8.00 -1.87
N PRO A 75 7.06 7.39 -1.24
CA PRO A 75 7.22 6.17 -0.44
C PRO A 75 7.43 4.89 -1.29
N LEU A 76 7.29 5.00 -2.61
CA LEU A 76 7.49 3.88 -3.54
C LEU A 76 8.77 4.10 -4.35
N THR A 77 9.33 3.00 -4.82
CA THR A 77 10.32 2.99 -5.90
C THR A 77 9.82 2.12 -7.04
N THR A 78 10.27 2.42 -8.24
CA THR A 78 9.96 1.64 -9.44
C THR A 78 11.07 0.63 -9.67
N GLY A 79 10.69 -0.60 -9.95
CA GLY A 79 11.58 -1.64 -10.44
C GLY A 79 11.00 -2.34 -11.66
N VAL A 80 11.69 -3.37 -12.11
CA VAL A 80 11.23 -4.26 -13.18
C VAL A 80 10.89 -5.61 -12.55
N LYS A 81 9.71 -6.14 -12.88
CA LYS A 81 9.33 -7.54 -12.59
C LYS A 81 9.70 -8.42 -13.78
N GLU A 82 9.80 -9.72 -13.57
CA GLU A 82 10.05 -10.68 -14.65
C GLU A 82 9.09 -10.44 -15.84
N GLY A 83 9.66 -10.40 -17.05
CA GLY A 83 8.94 -10.04 -18.28
C GLY A 83 8.91 -8.54 -18.59
N GLY A 84 9.83 -7.73 -18.05
CA GLY A 84 10.01 -6.32 -18.46
C GLY A 84 8.92 -5.36 -17.97
N LYS A 85 8.00 -5.82 -17.13
CA LYS A 85 6.87 -5.01 -16.66
C LYS A 85 7.28 -4.11 -15.51
N LYS A 86 6.89 -2.84 -15.58
CA LYS A 86 7.09 -1.87 -14.50
C LYS A 86 6.36 -2.32 -13.23
N ALA A 87 7.11 -2.41 -12.15
CA ALA A 87 6.61 -2.77 -10.84
C ALA A 87 6.95 -1.70 -9.80
N TYR A 88 6.17 -1.70 -8.72
CA TYR A 88 6.25 -0.77 -7.62
C TYR A 88 6.52 -1.55 -6.35
N VAL A 89 7.43 -1.06 -5.53
CA VAL A 89 7.81 -1.64 -4.24
C VAL A 89 8.04 -0.50 -3.25
N LYS A 90 7.85 -0.77 -1.96
CA LYS A 90 8.10 0.19 -0.89
C LYS A 90 9.58 0.59 -0.92
N ARG A 91 9.85 1.89 -0.84
CA ARG A 91 11.19 2.43 -0.66
C ARG A 91 11.68 2.10 0.76
N LYS A 92 12.87 1.49 0.87
CA LYS A 92 13.54 1.24 2.15
C LYS A 92 13.98 2.54 2.79
#